data_AF-C0CSQ7-F1
#
_entry.id   AF-C0CSQ7-F1
#
_cell.length_a   1.000
_cell.length_b   1.000
_cell.length_c   1.000
_cell.angle_alpha   90.00
_cell.angle_beta   90.00
_cell.angle_gamma   90.00
#
_symmetry.space_group_name_H-M   'P 1'
#
loop_
_entity.id
_entity.type
_entity.pdbx_description
1 polymer ?
#
loop_
_entity_poly.entity_id
_entity_poly.type
_entity_poly.pdbx_seq_one_letter_code
_entity_poly.pdbx_strand_id
1 'polypeptide(L)'
;MEHGGVKLSRRRNATYKGRPQWKGLLFMLPSLLGVGIFVFLPFLDVIRRSFCEAVTGRFSGLENYRMVFENTAFRLAAQNTLRFVGICIPLLLALSLGAALLLYGQIKYRQALKSAFLLPMAIPVASVVLLWKVAFHSQGLLNGLFHSLNLTQVDWM
;
A
#
# COMPACT_ATOMS: atom_id res chain seq x y z
N MET A 1 23.91 -21.08 60.81
CA MET A 1 24.98 -20.06 60.65
C MET A 1 25.36 -20.04 59.18
N GLU A 2 25.28 -18.84 58.58
CA GLU A 2 25.98 -18.36 57.38
C GLU A 2 25.70 -19.02 56.02
N HIS A 3 24.91 -18.39 55.14
CA HIS A 3 25.20 -17.23 54.26
C HIS A 3 25.74 -17.64 52.88
N GLY A 4 24.82 -18.07 52.00
CA GLY A 4 25.05 -18.13 50.55
C GLY A 4 24.47 -16.90 49.85
N GLY A 5 25.17 -15.77 49.95
CA GLY A 5 24.74 -14.50 49.36
C GLY A 5 24.71 -14.55 47.82
N VAL A 6 23.51 -14.39 47.25
CA VAL A 6 23.30 -14.22 45.80
C VAL A 6 23.99 -12.92 45.36
N LYS A 7 25.11 -13.05 44.63
CA LYS A 7 25.78 -11.92 43.97
C LYS A 7 24.90 -11.41 42.83
N LEU A 8 24.02 -10.46 43.13
CA LEU A 8 23.33 -9.65 42.12
C LEU A 8 24.39 -8.85 41.35
N SER A 9 24.78 -9.34 40.18
CA SER A 9 25.65 -8.61 39.27
C SER A 9 24.97 -7.32 38.86
N ARG A 10 25.48 -6.20 39.40
CA ARG A 10 25.01 -4.85 39.09
C ARG A 10 25.28 -4.59 37.61
N ARG A 11 24.26 -4.75 36.76
CA ARG A 11 24.32 -4.37 35.34
C ARG A 11 24.69 -2.88 35.30
N ARG A 12 25.92 -2.61 34.86
CA ARG A 12 26.42 -1.26 34.61
C ARG A 12 25.60 -0.70 33.47
N ASN A 13 24.72 0.26 33.77
CA ASN A 13 24.05 1.06 32.75
C ASN A 13 25.15 1.79 31.97
N ALA A 14 25.45 1.33 30.76
CA ALA A 14 26.31 2.02 29.84
C ALA A 14 25.62 3.34 29.47
N THR A 15 26.07 4.43 30.07
CA THR A 15 25.64 5.78 29.73
C THR A 15 26.07 6.01 28.29
N TYR A 16 25.11 6.09 27.36
CA TYR A 16 25.35 6.45 25.97
C TYR A 16 25.90 7.88 25.92
N LYS A 17 27.23 8.00 25.99
CA LYS A 17 27.96 9.26 25.86
C LYS A 17 27.76 9.74 24.43
N GLY A 18 26.87 10.71 24.22
CA GLY A 18 26.52 11.28 22.93
C GLY A 18 27.76 11.81 22.19
N ARG A 19 28.33 10.98 21.31
CA ARG A 19 29.34 11.42 20.35
C ARG A 19 28.66 12.36 19.34
N PRO A 20 29.31 13.44 18.90
CA PRO A 20 28.71 14.36 17.92
C PRO A 20 28.35 13.59 16.65
N GLN A 21 27.05 13.45 16.39
CA GLN A 21 26.45 12.62 15.33
C GLN A 21 26.61 13.21 13.92
N TRP A 22 27.46 14.24 13.76
CA TRP A 22 27.65 14.99 12.52
C TRP A 22 28.10 14.09 11.36
N LYS A 23 28.92 13.06 11.63
CA LYS A 23 29.33 12.07 10.62
C LYS A 23 28.17 11.20 10.14
N GLY A 24 27.24 10.84 11.03
CA GLY A 24 26.03 10.12 10.67
C GLY A 24 25.10 11.00 9.83
N LEU A 25 24.97 12.27 10.19
CA LEU A 25 24.20 13.25 9.41
C LEU A 25 24.78 13.45 8.01
N LEU A 26 26.11 13.54 7.85
CA LEU A 26 26.76 13.62 6.53
C LEU A 26 26.46 12.40 5.65
N PHE A 27 26.40 11.20 6.22
CA PHE A 27 26.08 9.98 5.47
C PHE A 27 24.59 9.90 5.07
N MET A 28 23.70 10.46 5.89
CA MET A 28 22.27 10.57 5.58
C MET A 28 21.96 11.74 4.63
N LEU A 29 22.83 12.75 4.59
CA LEU A 29 22.67 13.99 3.82
C LEU A 29 22.33 13.77 2.34
N PRO A 30 23.01 12.90 1.55
CA PRO A 30 22.63 12.68 0.16
C PRO A 30 21.24 12.05 0.00
N SER A 31 20.83 11.15 0.91
CA SER A 31 19.48 10.57 0.90
C SER A 31 18.42 11.63 1.26
N LEU A 32 18.67 12.43 2.30
CA LEU A 32 17.79 13.51 2.72
C LEU A 32 17.66 14.60 1.65
N LEU A 33 18.75 14.96 0.98
CA LEU A 33 18.72 15.88 -0.16
C LEU A 33 17.92 15.30 -1.32
N GLY A 34 18.09 14.01 -1.63
CA GLY A 34 17.30 13.31 -2.64
C GLY A 34 15.81 13.40 -2.34
N VAL A 35 15.38 13.06 -1.12
CA VAL A 35 13.97 13.17 -0.70
C VAL A 35 13.51 14.63 -0.70
N GLY A 36 14.34 15.56 -0.21
CA GLY A 36 14.07 17.00 -0.23
C GLY A 36 13.75 17.51 -1.62
N ILE A 37 14.62 17.22 -2.59
CA ILE A 37 14.52 17.74 -3.94
C ILE A 37 13.45 17.01 -4.75
N PHE A 38 13.40 15.68 -4.70
CA PHE A 38 12.53 14.91 -5.58
C PHE A 38 11.14 14.63 -5.01
N VAL A 39 10.94 14.76 -3.70
CA VAL A 39 9.64 14.53 -3.06
C VAL A 39 9.06 15.84 -2.54
N PHE A 40 9.80 16.58 -1.70
CA PHE A 40 9.25 17.76 -1.06
C PHE A 40 9.05 18.94 -2.03
N LEU A 41 9.98 19.20 -2.96
CA LEU A 41 9.78 20.28 -3.94
C LEU A 41 8.53 20.10 -4.82
N PRO A 42 8.31 18.96 -5.51
CA PRO A 42 7.10 18.79 -6.31
C PRO A 42 5.85 18.76 -5.44
N PHE A 43 5.92 18.23 -4.21
CA PHE A 43 4.80 18.27 -3.28
C PHE A 43 4.39 19.70 -2.91
N LEU A 44 5.36 20.57 -2.58
CA LEU A 44 5.09 21.98 -2.33
C LEU A 44 4.55 22.72 -3.56
N ASP A 45 5.04 22.39 -4.76
CA ASP A 45 4.51 22.93 -6.00
C ASP A 45 3.05 22.52 -6.24
N VAL A 46 2.69 21.26 -5.95
CA VAL A 46 1.30 20.78 -6.02
C VAL A 46 0.41 21.53 -5.02
N ILE A 47 0.86 21.73 -3.78
CA ILE A 47 0.13 22.52 -2.78
C ILE A 47 -0.04 23.95 -3.27
N ARG A 48 1.01 24.60 -3.76
CA ARG A 48 0.91 25.96 -4.29
C ARG A 48 -0.10 26.04 -5.43
N ARG A 49 -0.05 25.09 -6.36
CA ARG A 49 -0.96 25.02 -7.51
C ARG A 49 -2.40 24.72 -7.11
N SER A 50 -2.65 24.01 -6.02
CA SER A 50 -4.03 23.73 -5.58
C SER A 50 -4.79 25.00 -5.17
N PHE A 51 -4.07 26.06 -4.75
CA PHE A 51 -4.63 27.39 -4.46
C PHE A 51 -4.61 28.36 -5.65
N CYS A 52 -4.09 27.94 -6.81
CA CYS A 52 -4.05 28.72 -8.04
C CYS A 52 -5.02 28.15 -9.07
N GLU A 53 -5.65 29.02 -9.86
CA GLU A 53 -6.48 28.62 -10.99
C GLU A 53 -5.64 27.88 -12.04
N ALA A 54 -6.13 26.74 -12.52
CA ALA A 54 -5.37 25.85 -13.40
C ALA A 54 -4.99 26.48 -14.75
N VAL A 55 -5.80 27.41 -15.26
CA VAL A 55 -5.63 28.00 -16.60
C VAL A 55 -4.86 29.33 -16.54
N THR A 56 -5.21 30.20 -15.61
CA THR A 56 -4.66 31.57 -15.55
C THR A 56 -3.50 31.71 -14.56
N GLY A 57 -3.30 30.74 -13.66
CA GLY A 57 -2.32 30.80 -12.58
C GLY A 57 -2.64 31.82 -11.49
N ARG A 58 -3.82 32.47 -11.56
CA ARG A 58 -4.26 33.46 -10.55
C ARG A 58 -4.53 32.76 -9.23
N PHE A 59 -4.19 33.40 -8.12
CA PHE A 59 -4.49 32.87 -6.80
C PHE A 59 -6.01 32.88 -6.58
N SER A 60 -6.64 31.70 -6.55
CA SER A 60 -8.08 31.51 -6.37
C SER A 60 -8.44 31.10 -4.93
N GLY A 61 -7.43 30.95 -4.06
CA GLY A 61 -7.64 30.58 -2.66
C GLY A 61 -8.34 29.23 -2.54
N LEU A 62 -9.50 29.21 -1.90
CA LEU A 62 -10.28 27.99 -1.65
C LEU A 62 -11.34 27.68 -2.74
N GLU A 63 -11.47 28.53 -3.76
CA GLU A 63 -12.52 28.39 -4.77
C GLU A 63 -12.37 27.08 -5.57
N ASN A 64 -11.14 26.69 -5.89
CA ASN A 64 -10.84 25.41 -6.55
C ASN A 64 -11.40 24.22 -5.77
N TYR A 65 -11.28 24.24 -4.44
CA TYR A 65 -11.77 23.17 -3.58
C TYR A 65 -13.30 23.13 -3.58
N ARG A 66 -13.95 24.31 -3.49
CA ARG A 66 -15.41 24.41 -3.54
C ARG A 66 -15.96 23.83 -4.84
N MET A 67 -15.39 24.21 -5.99
CA MET A 67 -15.78 23.68 -7.30
C MET A 67 -15.67 22.15 -7.37
N VAL A 68 -14.59 21.59 -6.81
CA VAL A 68 -14.37 20.13 -6.76
C VAL A 68 -15.39 19.42 -5.86
N PHE A 69 -15.70 19.99 -4.68
CA PHE A 69 -16.65 19.37 -3.76
C PHE A 69 -18.12 19.51 -4.21
N GLU A 70 -18.45 20.56 -4.96
CA GLU A 70 -19.78 20.72 -5.56
C GLU A 70 -19.98 19.80 -6.78
N ASN A 71 -18.90 19.34 -7.41
CA ASN A 71 -18.94 18.43 -8.54
C ASN A 71 -19.53 17.05 -8.14
N THR A 72 -20.63 16.68 -8.79
CA THR A 72 -21.33 15.41 -8.56
C THR A 72 -20.50 14.19 -8.94
N ALA A 73 -19.76 14.26 -10.05
CA ALA A 73 -18.88 13.18 -10.49
C ALA A 73 -17.74 12.94 -9.50
N PHE A 74 -17.14 14.02 -8.96
CA PHE A 74 -16.10 13.89 -7.94
C PHE A 74 -16.63 13.25 -6.66
N ARG A 75 -17.77 13.70 -6.14
CA ARG A 75 -18.38 13.10 -4.94
C ARG A 75 -18.74 11.62 -5.14
N LEU A 76 -19.27 11.28 -6.31
CA LEU A 76 -19.60 9.89 -6.64
C LEU A 76 -18.33 9.04 -6.70
N ALA A 77 -17.29 9.51 -7.39
CA ALA A 77 -16.00 8.83 -7.46
C ALA A 77 -15.38 8.66 -6.08
N ALA A 78 -15.34 9.71 -5.26
CA ALA A 78 -14.81 9.68 -3.90
C ALA A 78 -15.57 8.69 -3.00
N GLN A 79 -16.91 8.68 -3.07
CA GLN A 79 -17.72 7.71 -2.32
C GLN A 79 -17.45 6.28 -2.78
N ASN A 80 -17.33 6.04 -4.09
CA ASN A 80 -17.00 4.71 -4.61
C ASN A 80 -15.61 4.26 -4.16
N THR A 81 -14.61 5.15 -4.21
CA THR A 81 -13.27 4.85 -3.69
C THR A 81 -13.28 4.57 -2.20
N LEU A 82 -13.99 5.38 -1.39
CA LEU A 82 -14.09 5.16 0.05
C LEU A 82 -14.80 3.84 0.39
N ARG A 83 -15.90 3.52 -0.30
CA ARG A 83 -16.59 2.23 -0.14
C ARG A 83 -15.70 1.07 -0.56
N PHE A 84 -15.01 1.18 -1.69
CA PHE A 84 -14.06 0.18 -2.17
C PHE A 84 -12.96 -0.07 -1.14
N VAL A 85 -12.27 0.98 -0.70
CA VAL A 85 -11.21 0.88 0.31
C VAL A 85 -11.75 0.33 1.63
N GLY A 86 -12.92 0.82 2.07
CA GLY A 86 -13.57 0.41 3.30
C GLY A 86 -14.01 -1.06 3.33
N ILE A 87 -14.29 -1.67 2.18
CA ILE A 87 -14.64 -3.10 2.07
C ILE A 87 -13.40 -3.94 1.79
N CYS A 88 -12.57 -3.52 0.83
CA CYS A 88 -11.41 -4.27 0.40
C CYS A 88 -10.37 -4.40 1.51
N ILE A 89 -10.01 -3.32 2.23
CA ILE A 89 -8.97 -3.41 3.26
C ILE A 89 -9.35 -4.42 4.36
N PRO A 90 -10.53 -4.33 5.00
CA PRO A 90 -10.92 -5.32 6.01
C PRO A 90 -10.99 -6.74 5.48
N LEU A 91 -11.51 -6.94 4.26
CA LEU A 91 -11.58 -8.25 3.64
C LEU A 91 -10.18 -8.83 3.40
N LEU A 92 -9.25 -8.03 2.86
CA LEU A 92 -7.86 -8.43 2.65
C LEU A 92 -7.19 -8.81 3.98
N LEU A 93 -7.40 -8.02 5.03
CA LEU A 93 -6.84 -8.29 6.35
C LEU A 93 -7.43 -9.57 6.96
N ALA A 94 -8.75 -9.76 6.88
CA ALA A 94 -9.42 -10.95 7.38
C ALA A 94 -8.96 -12.22 6.66
N LEU A 95 -8.87 -12.18 5.32
CA LEU A 95 -8.36 -13.28 4.52
C LEU A 95 -6.87 -13.56 4.79
N SER A 96 -6.06 -12.51 4.90
CA SER A 96 -4.63 -12.65 5.20
C SER A 96 -4.40 -13.25 6.59
N LEU A 97 -5.18 -12.83 7.58
CA LEU A 97 -5.15 -13.38 8.93
C LEU A 97 -5.65 -14.83 8.94
N GLY A 98 -6.76 -15.12 8.26
CA GLY A 98 -7.31 -16.47 8.12
C GLY A 98 -6.29 -17.42 7.48
N ALA A 99 -5.67 -17.00 6.39
CA ALA A 99 -4.58 -17.75 5.77
C ALA A 99 -3.39 -17.93 6.72
N ALA A 100 -2.95 -16.88 7.41
CA ALA A 100 -1.85 -16.97 8.38
C ALA A 100 -2.14 -17.96 9.52
N LEU A 101 -3.37 -18.01 10.02
CA LEU A 101 -3.80 -18.95 11.05
C LEU A 101 -3.85 -20.40 10.54
N LEU A 102 -4.37 -20.63 9.33
CA LEU A 102 -4.36 -21.96 8.70
C LEU A 102 -2.94 -22.49 8.49
N LEU A 103 -2.00 -21.59 8.27
CA LEU A 103 -0.59 -21.87 8.03
C LEU A 103 0.23 -21.99 9.32
N TYR A 104 -0.33 -21.54 10.45
CA TYR A 104 0.32 -21.58 11.73
C TYR A 104 0.58 -23.04 12.16
N GLY A 105 1.85 -23.43 12.25
CA GLY A 105 2.27 -24.79 12.61
C GLY A 105 2.57 -25.74 11.43
N GLN A 106 2.30 -25.35 10.18
CA GLN A 106 2.56 -26.18 8.99
C GLN A 106 4.02 -26.08 8.52
N ILE A 107 4.94 -26.80 9.18
CA ILE A 107 6.37 -26.77 8.89
C ILE A 107 6.70 -27.38 7.50
N LYS A 108 5.95 -28.40 7.08
CA LYS A 108 6.24 -29.20 5.87
C LYS A 108 6.09 -28.43 4.56
N TYR A 109 5.12 -27.51 4.47
CA TYR A 109 4.79 -26.81 3.21
C TYR A 109 5.21 -25.33 3.21
N ARG A 110 5.93 -24.88 4.23
CA ARG A 110 6.30 -23.48 4.45
C ARG A 110 6.97 -22.82 3.24
N GLN A 111 7.81 -23.56 2.51
CA GLN A 111 8.52 -23.02 1.34
C GLN A 111 7.60 -22.85 0.13
N ALA A 112 6.77 -23.84 -0.18
CA ALA A 112 5.82 -23.76 -1.29
C ALA A 112 4.80 -22.64 -1.09
N LEU A 113 4.34 -22.45 0.15
CA LEU A 113 3.39 -21.41 0.52
C LEU A 113 4.00 -20.01 0.39
N LYS A 114 5.23 -19.81 0.87
CA LYS A 114 5.96 -18.55 0.63
C LYS A 114 6.08 -18.26 -0.85
N SER A 115 6.47 -19.23 -1.67
CA SER A 115 6.56 -19.05 -3.12
C SER A 115 5.20 -18.66 -3.72
N ALA A 116 4.11 -19.32 -3.34
CA ALA A 116 2.77 -19.01 -3.84
C ALA A 116 2.31 -17.58 -3.49
N PHE A 117 2.66 -17.05 -2.30
CA PHE A 117 2.37 -15.65 -1.94
C PHE A 117 3.31 -14.64 -2.60
N LEU A 118 4.57 -15.02 -2.86
CA LEU A 118 5.56 -14.15 -3.48
C LEU A 118 5.37 -14.03 -5.00
N LEU A 119 4.94 -15.11 -5.66
CA LEU A 119 4.70 -15.16 -7.10
C LEU A 119 3.85 -13.99 -7.62
N PRO A 120 2.64 -13.72 -7.10
CA PRO A 120 1.81 -12.63 -7.60
C PRO A 120 2.41 -11.24 -7.34
N MET A 121 3.26 -11.07 -6.31
CA MET A 121 3.93 -9.79 -6.06
C MET A 121 4.98 -9.45 -7.11
N ALA A 122 5.51 -10.45 -7.83
CA ALA A 122 6.45 -10.22 -8.92
C ALA A 122 5.74 -9.90 -10.26
N ILE A 123 4.43 -10.14 -10.36
CA ILE A 123 3.66 -9.90 -11.59
C ILE A 123 3.35 -8.40 -11.71
N PRO A 124 3.68 -7.74 -12.84
CA PRO A 124 3.30 -6.36 -13.08
C PRO A 124 1.78 -6.17 -13.10
N VAL A 125 1.29 -5.06 -12.53
CA VAL A 125 -0.15 -4.76 -12.48
C VAL A 125 -0.79 -4.77 -13.87
N ALA A 126 -0.10 -4.26 -14.88
CA ALA A 126 -0.58 -4.27 -16.26
C ALA A 126 -0.85 -5.69 -16.79
N SER A 127 0.00 -6.67 -16.44
CA SER A 127 -0.20 -8.07 -16.82
C SER A 127 -1.42 -8.68 -16.15
N VAL A 128 -1.66 -8.35 -14.88
CA VAL A 128 -2.87 -8.78 -14.15
C VAL A 128 -4.13 -8.23 -14.82
N VAL A 129 -4.12 -6.95 -15.22
CA VAL A 129 -5.23 -6.33 -15.94
C VAL A 129 -5.52 -7.04 -17.26
N LEU A 130 -4.48 -7.37 -18.05
CA LEU A 130 -4.65 -8.10 -19.31
C LEU A 130 -5.21 -9.51 -19.09
N LEU A 131 -4.73 -10.22 -18.07
CA LEU A 131 -5.27 -11.52 -17.67
C LEU A 131 -6.77 -11.42 -17.34
N TRP A 132 -7.16 -10.40 -16.58
CA TRP A 132 -8.57 -10.14 -16.28
C TRP A 132 -9.38 -9.85 -17.54
N LYS A 133 -8.86 -9.03 -18.45
CA LYS A 133 -9.52 -8.73 -19.71
C LYS A 133 -9.74 -9.97 -20.55
N VAL A 134 -8.77 -10.88 -20.64
CA VAL A 134 -8.90 -12.13 -21.40
C VAL A 134 -9.84 -13.11 -20.70
N ALA A 135 -9.76 -13.21 -19.37
CA ALA A 135 -10.58 -14.14 -18.59
C ALA A 135 -12.08 -13.81 -18.66
N PHE A 136 -12.42 -12.53 -18.53
CA PHE A 136 -13.80 -12.02 -18.53
C PHE A 136 -14.27 -11.52 -19.90
N HIS A 137 -13.49 -11.71 -20.97
CA HIS A 137 -13.94 -11.36 -22.31
C HIS A 137 -15.17 -12.17 -22.69
N SER A 138 -15.99 -11.64 -23.61
CA SER A 138 -17.20 -12.31 -24.10
C SER A 138 -16.93 -13.73 -24.66
N GLN A 139 -15.78 -13.95 -25.29
CA GLN A 139 -15.29 -15.27 -25.73
C GLN A 139 -14.11 -15.80 -24.86
N GLY A 140 -14.01 -15.29 -23.64
CA GLY A 140 -12.93 -15.58 -22.70
C GLY A 140 -13.07 -16.94 -22.04
N LEU A 141 -12.08 -17.26 -21.21
CA LEU A 141 -11.99 -18.54 -20.49
C LEU A 141 -13.26 -18.85 -19.68
N LEU A 142 -13.86 -17.81 -19.06
CA LEU A 142 -15.06 -17.97 -18.24
C LEU A 142 -16.30 -18.30 -19.08
N ASN A 143 -16.51 -17.60 -20.19
CA ASN A 143 -17.65 -17.88 -21.07
C ASN A 143 -17.49 -19.21 -21.84
N GLY A 144 -16.25 -19.63 -22.12
CA GLY A 144 -15.97 -20.98 -22.61
C GLY A 144 -16.33 -22.08 -21.59
N LEU A 145 -16.04 -21.86 -20.31
CA LEU A 145 -16.48 -22.76 -19.22
C LEU A 145 -18.01 -22.76 -19.08
N PHE A 146 -18.67 -21.61 -19.16
CA PHE A 146 -20.15 -21.53 -19.16
C PHE A 146 -20.77 -22.28 -20.34
N HIS A 147 -20.17 -22.20 -21.53
CA HIS A 147 -20.61 -22.96 -22.70
C HIS A 147 -20.48 -24.47 -22.47
N SER A 148 -19.40 -24.94 -21.84
CA SER A 148 -19.24 -26.36 -21.49
C SER A 148 -20.26 -26.88 -20.47
N LEU A 149 -20.85 -25.96 -19.69
CA LEU A 149 -21.88 -26.23 -18.69
C LEU A 149 -23.30 -25.88 -19.18
N ASN A 150 -23.48 -25.59 -20.48
CA ASN A 150 -24.77 -25.20 -21.09
C ASN A 150 -25.44 -23.96 -20.46
N LEU A 151 -24.66 -23.08 -19.83
CA LEU A 151 -25.14 -21.82 -19.26
C LEU A 151 -25.08 -20.69 -20.31
N THR A 152 -26.02 -19.75 -20.24
CA THR A 152 -26.08 -18.59 -21.15
C THR A 152 -24.85 -17.70 -20.96
N GLN A 153 -24.21 -17.30 -22.06
CA GLN A 153 -23.08 -16.36 -22.02
C GLN A 153 -23.53 -15.02 -21.44
N VAL A 154 -22.82 -14.56 -20.42
CA VAL A 154 -23.00 -13.22 -19.82
C VAL A 154 -21.84 -12.37 -20.30
N ASP A 155 -22.12 -11.15 -20.78
CA ASP A 155 -21.07 -10.18 -21.05
C ASP A 155 -20.72 -9.48 -19.74
N TRP A 156 -19.50 -9.74 -19.25
CA TRP A 156 -19.04 -9.26 -17.95
C TRP A 156 -18.38 -7.87 -18.03
N MET A 157 -18.20 -7.36 -19.24
CA MET A 157 -17.59 -6.06 -19.59
C MET A 157 -18.49 -5.31 -20.56
#